data_AF-A0A075LM63-F1
#
_entry.id   AF-A0A075LM63-F1
#
_cell.length_a   1.000
_cell.length_b   1.000
_cell.length_c   1.000
_cell.angle_alpha   90.00
_cell.angle_beta   90.00
_cell.angle_gamma   90.00
#
_symmetry.space_group_name_H-M   'P 1'
#
loop_
_entity.id
_entity.type
_entity.pdbx_description
1 polymer ?
#
loop_
_entity_poly.entity_id
_entity_poly.type
_entity_poly.pdbx_seq_one_letter_code
_entity_poly.pdbx_strand_id
1 'polypeptide(L)'
;MEKKKNNAFTIMKDDSTDGHGGYGVGSISLENMSPVIVDPNEKTAYVDMAAMHARSQVERRVRFQHEKEKVQDGKLYWIVWVTVQNGGEGPYYFGAAASEILVDRPNRIAYKSMPEHVKHMEQSMKGKYVLEHMDDVSKELLLEFLKEYKPEFWSRSPKDLENQLQ
;
A
#
# COMPACT_ATOMS: atom_id res chain seq x y z
N MET A 1 1.23 -23.44 -15.77
CA MET A 1 0.03 -22.56 -15.66
C MET A 1 0.36 -21.45 -14.69
N GLU A 2 0.87 -20.33 -15.22
CA GLU A 2 1.10 -19.12 -14.43
C GLU A 2 -0.26 -18.52 -14.04
N LYS A 3 -0.52 -18.44 -12.73
CA LYS A 3 -1.68 -17.71 -12.22
C LYS A 3 -1.40 -16.22 -12.40
N LYS A 4 -2.02 -15.60 -13.41
CA LYS A 4 -2.18 -14.14 -13.47
C LYS A 4 -2.77 -13.68 -12.13
N LYS A 5 -1.95 -13.07 -11.28
CA LYS A 5 -2.42 -12.39 -10.07
C LYS A 5 -3.24 -11.20 -10.56
N ASN A 6 -4.51 -11.14 -10.18
CA ASN A 6 -5.38 -9.99 -10.46
C ASN A 6 -4.88 -8.81 -9.63
N ASN A 7 -3.94 -8.05 -10.19
CA ASN A 7 -3.44 -6.81 -9.66
C ASN A 7 -4.45 -5.73 -10.08
N ALA A 8 -5.54 -5.52 -9.32
CA ALA A 8 -6.53 -4.48 -9.57
C ALA A 8 -6.55 -3.52 -8.37
N PHE A 9 -6.29 -2.21 -8.56
CA PHE A 9 -6.65 -1.19 -7.58
C PHE A 9 -8.18 -1.14 -7.47
N THR A 10 -8.70 -0.99 -6.25
CA THR A 10 -10.14 -0.84 -6.04
C THR A 10 -10.56 0.59 -6.36
N ILE A 11 -11.42 0.76 -7.36
CA ILE A 11 -11.97 2.05 -7.81
C ILE A 11 -13.47 1.82 -8.08
N MET A 12 -14.37 2.49 -7.35
CA MET A 12 -15.80 2.44 -7.69
C MET A 12 -16.11 3.27 -8.93
N LYS A 13 -17.04 2.75 -9.75
CA LYS A 13 -17.76 3.51 -10.76
C LYS A 13 -18.95 4.19 -10.07
N ASP A 14 -19.06 5.49 -10.25
CA ASP A 14 -20.24 6.27 -9.88
C ASP A 14 -21.39 5.90 -10.83
N ASP A 15 -22.51 5.38 -10.33
CA ASP A 15 -23.81 5.52 -11.01
C ASP A 15 -25.03 5.32 -10.08
N SER A 16 -25.71 6.46 -9.84
CA SER A 16 -27.15 6.76 -9.88
C SER A 16 -28.21 6.01 -9.04
N THR A 17 -28.87 6.82 -8.19
CA THR A 17 -30.31 6.87 -7.79
C THR A 17 -30.97 5.67 -7.10
N ASP A 18 -31.25 5.76 -5.79
CA ASP A 18 -32.63 5.83 -5.27
C ASP A 18 -32.65 6.19 -3.76
N GLY A 19 -33.71 6.87 -3.34
CA GLY A 19 -33.74 7.77 -2.19
C GLY A 19 -33.51 7.18 -0.78
N HIS A 20 -32.73 7.91 0.03
CA HIS A 20 -33.20 8.50 1.30
C HIS A 20 -32.13 9.47 1.80
N GLY A 21 -32.55 10.66 2.23
CA GLY A 21 -31.65 11.76 2.59
C GLY A 21 -30.78 11.48 3.81
N GLY A 22 -29.57 12.06 3.76
CA GLY A 22 -28.73 12.31 4.93
C GLY A 22 -27.42 11.53 4.93
N TYR A 23 -26.33 12.28 5.09
CA TYR A 23 -24.93 11.89 5.36
C TYR A 23 -23.97 11.84 4.16
N GLY A 24 -23.24 12.95 4.00
CA GLY A 24 -21.78 12.90 3.80
C GLY A 24 -21.25 12.89 2.37
N VAL A 25 -21.08 14.08 1.79
CA VAL A 25 -20.03 14.32 0.78
C VAL A 25 -18.69 13.90 1.40
N GLY A 26 -18.05 12.85 0.88
CA GLY A 26 -16.67 12.48 1.21
C GLY A 26 -16.46 11.41 2.28
N SER A 27 -17.21 10.31 2.28
CA SER A 27 -16.84 9.14 3.09
C SER A 27 -15.55 8.51 2.55
N ILE A 28 -14.43 8.71 3.26
CA ILE A 28 -13.17 8.00 3.01
C ILE A 28 -13.36 6.56 3.48
N SER A 29 -13.86 5.72 2.59
CA SER A 29 -14.05 4.30 2.83
C SER A 29 -12.77 3.52 2.49
N LEU A 30 -12.51 2.42 3.22
CA LEU A 30 -11.40 1.50 2.98
C LEU A 30 -11.38 0.91 1.56
N GLU A 31 -12.51 1.02 0.85
CA GLU A 31 -12.70 0.57 -0.52
C GLU A 31 -11.81 1.27 -1.55
N ASN A 32 -11.29 2.47 -1.29
CA ASN A 32 -10.41 3.17 -2.24
C ASN A 32 -8.91 2.99 -1.95
N MET A 33 -8.59 2.07 -1.05
CA MET A 33 -7.23 1.79 -0.62
C MET A 33 -6.80 0.41 -1.09
N SER A 34 -5.55 0.28 -1.52
CA SER A 34 -4.95 -1.01 -1.81
C SER A 34 -3.54 -1.10 -1.26
N PRO A 35 -3.19 -2.21 -0.61
CA PRO A 35 -1.83 -2.48 -0.17
C PRO A 35 -0.96 -2.91 -1.36
N VAL A 36 0.15 -2.21 -1.53
CA VAL A 36 1.25 -2.59 -2.43
C VAL A 36 2.36 -3.18 -1.57
N ILE A 37 2.77 -4.40 -1.88
CA ILE A 37 3.94 -5.02 -1.28
C ILE A 37 5.15 -4.60 -2.11
N VAL A 38 6.20 -4.09 -1.45
CA VAL A 38 7.50 -3.82 -2.06
C VAL A 38 8.53 -4.74 -1.42
N ASP A 39 9.21 -5.52 -2.26
CA ASP A 39 10.28 -6.43 -1.88
C ASP A 39 11.60 -5.96 -2.52
N PRO A 40 12.44 -5.21 -1.78
CA PRO A 40 13.76 -4.79 -2.28
C PRO A 40 14.72 -5.96 -2.49
N ASN A 41 14.48 -7.13 -1.88
CA ASN A 41 15.35 -8.30 -2.01
C ASN A 41 15.16 -9.00 -3.35
N GLU A 42 13.91 -9.12 -3.80
CA GLU A 42 13.56 -9.70 -5.11
C GLU A 42 13.38 -8.63 -6.20
N LYS A 43 13.49 -7.35 -5.85
CA LYS A 43 13.25 -6.20 -6.74
C LYS A 43 11.88 -6.24 -7.40
N THR A 44 10.85 -6.49 -6.58
CA THR A 44 9.46 -6.56 -7.08
C THR A 44 8.54 -5.68 -6.26
N ALA A 45 7.51 -5.16 -6.92
CA ALA A 45 6.39 -4.49 -6.28
C ALA A 45 5.07 -4.99 -6.89
N TYR A 46 4.06 -5.26 -6.05
CA TYR A 46 2.78 -5.81 -6.50
C TYR A 46 1.64 -5.52 -5.53
N VAL A 47 0.40 -5.45 -6.04
CA VAL A 47 -0.80 -5.36 -5.19
C VAL A 47 -1.07 -6.71 -4.52
N ASP A 48 -1.27 -6.71 -3.20
CA ASP A 48 -1.71 -7.90 -2.46
C ASP A 48 -2.87 -7.58 -1.52
N MET A 49 -4.10 -7.62 -2.04
CA MET A 49 -5.31 -7.34 -1.27
C MET A 49 -5.48 -8.23 -0.02
N ALA A 50 -4.80 -9.38 0.06
CA ALA A 50 -4.83 -10.19 1.26
C ALA A 50 -4.11 -9.52 2.45
N ALA A 51 -3.23 -8.54 2.20
CA ALA A 51 -2.59 -7.75 3.26
C ALA A 51 -3.59 -6.96 4.10
N MET A 52 -4.76 -6.58 3.54
CA MET A 52 -5.84 -5.92 4.30
C MET A 52 -6.32 -6.74 5.50
N HIS A 53 -6.17 -8.07 5.45
CA HIS A 53 -6.58 -9.00 6.49
C HIS A 53 -5.39 -9.67 7.17
N ALA A 54 -4.18 -9.11 7.06
CA ALA A 54 -2.92 -9.70 7.52
C ALA A 54 -2.64 -11.10 6.94
N ARG A 55 -2.99 -11.31 5.67
CA ARG A 55 -2.87 -12.59 4.95
C ARG A 55 -2.08 -12.48 3.65
N SER A 56 -1.28 -11.44 3.48
CA SER A 56 -0.44 -11.31 2.28
C SER A 56 0.56 -12.46 2.14
N GLN A 57 1.15 -12.59 0.95
CA GLN A 57 2.20 -13.58 0.68
C GLN A 57 3.41 -13.45 1.62
N VAL A 58 3.67 -12.23 2.10
CA VAL A 58 4.77 -11.95 3.05
C VAL A 58 4.38 -12.26 4.49
N GLU A 59 3.10 -12.16 4.85
CA GLU A 59 2.60 -12.39 6.22
C GLU A 59 2.15 -13.83 6.49
N ARG A 60 1.92 -14.65 5.45
CA ARG A 60 1.47 -16.03 5.62
C ARG A 60 2.61 -16.96 6.07
N ARG A 61 2.25 -17.95 6.89
CA ARG A 61 3.15 -19.04 7.36
C ARG A 61 4.31 -18.58 8.25
N VAL A 62 4.20 -17.40 8.85
CA VAL A 62 5.15 -16.85 9.81
C VAL A 62 4.44 -16.51 11.11
N ARG A 63 5.17 -16.52 12.23
CA ARG A 63 4.70 -16.07 13.53
C ARG A 63 5.20 -14.67 13.82
N PHE A 64 4.29 -13.74 14.08
CA PHE A 64 4.66 -12.38 14.46
C PHE A 64 5.26 -12.33 15.86
N GLN A 65 6.41 -11.68 15.96
CA GLN A 65 7.11 -11.35 17.18
C GLN A 65 6.78 -9.92 17.58
N HIS A 66 6.76 -9.66 18.89
CA HIS A 66 6.51 -8.32 19.42
C HIS A 66 7.76 -7.42 19.35
N GLU A 67 8.94 -8.02 19.35
CA GLU A 67 10.23 -7.33 19.40
C GLU A 67 10.96 -7.53 18.08
N LYS A 68 11.41 -6.42 17.47
CA LYS A 68 12.18 -6.42 16.21
C LYS A 68 13.46 -7.25 16.34
N GLU A 69 14.09 -7.20 17.51
CA GLU A 69 15.32 -7.91 17.85
C GLU A 69 15.20 -9.44 17.79
N LYS A 70 13.99 -10.00 17.78
CA LYS A 70 13.79 -11.44 17.58
C LYS A 70 13.87 -11.87 16.12
N VAL A 71 13.92 -10.92 15.19
CA VAL A 71 13.88 -11.15 13.73
C VAL A 71 15.08 -10.46 13.08
N GLN A 72 16.29 -10.68 13.62
CA GLN A 72 17.52 -10.01 13.17
C GLN A 72 17.92 -10.42 11.75
N ASP A 73 17.69 -11.68 11.39
CA ASP A 73 17.95 -12.22 10.04
C ASP A 73 16.74 -12.03 9.10
N GLY A 74 15.79 -11.18 9.48
CA GLY A 74 14.60 -10.89 8.70
C GLY A 74 14.92 -10.10 7.43
N LYS A 75 14.40 -10.56 6.29
CA LYS A 75 14.40 -9.76 5.07
C LYS A 75 13.40 -8.62 5.20
N LEU A 76 13.78 -7.44 4.74
CA LEU A 76 12.93 -6.25 4.71
C LEU A 76 11.89 -6.36 3.59
N TYR A 77 10.64 -6.04 3.90
CA TYR A 77 9.60 -5.74 2.93
C TYR A 77 8.83 -4.51 3.42
N TRP A 78 8.09 -3.89 2.50
CA TRP A 78 7.18 -2.81 2.83
C TRP A 78 5.75 -3.19 2.47
N ILE A 79 4.81 -2.84 3.34
CA ILE A 79 3.38 -2.79 3.02
C ILE A 79 3.03 -1.31 2.86
N VAL A 80 2.86 -0.89 1.62
CA VAL A 80 2.54 0.49 1.25
C VAL A 80 1.04 0.61 1.05
N TRP A 81 0.38 1.38 1.91
CA TRP A 81 -1.03 1.69 1.77
C TRP A 81 -1.19 2.77 0.72
N VAL A 82 -1.75 2.45 -0.45
CA VAL A 82 -2.01 3.42 -1.52
C VAL A 82 -3.51 3.71 -1.57
N THR A 83 -3.88 4.96 -1.35
CA THR A 83 -5.26 5.44 -1.46
C THR A 83 -5.43 6.19 -2.77
N VAL A 84 -6.48 5.85 -3.53
CA VAL A 84 -6.87 6.53 -4.76
C VAL A 84 -8.10 7.40 -4.47
N GLN A 85 -8.20 8.57 -5.10
CA GLN A 85 -9.44 9.35 -5.11
C GLN A 85 -9.77 9.82 -6.52
N ASN A 86 -11.04 10.11 -6.77
CA ASN A 86 -11.49 10.74 -8.00
C ASN A 86 -11.37 12.26 -7.86
N GLY A 87 -10.50 12.87 -8.66
CA GLY A 87 -10.42 14.32 -8.84
C GLY A 87 -11.25 14.79 -10.03
N GLY A 88 -11.27 16.10 -10.27
CA GLY A 88 -12.01 16.69 -11.41
C GLY A 88 -11.53 16.21 -12.78
N GLU A 89 -10.27 15.79 -12.90
CA GLU A 89 -9.68 15.26 -14.14
C GLU A 89 -9.68 13.72 -14.17
N GLY A 90 -10.23 13.07 -13.14
CA GLY A 90 -10.29 11.62 -12.97
C GLY A 90 -9.50 11.11 -11.75
N PRO A 91 -9.39 9.78 -11.59
CA PRO A 91 -8.68 9.15 -10.48
C PRO A 91 -7.19 9.49 -10.46
N TYR A 92 -6.65 9.63 -9.25
CA TYR A 92 -5.23 9.89 -8.96
C TYR A 92 -4.83 9.22 -7.63
N TYR A 93 -3.53 8.98 -7.42
CA TYR A 93 -3.03 8.53 -6.12
C TYR A 93 -3.13 9.70 -5.14
N PHE A 94 -3.99 9.56 -4.14
CA PHE A 94 -4.34 10.59 -3.18
C PHE A 94 -3.41 10.58 -1.96
N GLY A 95 -3.00 9.40 -1.51
CA GLY A 95 -2.11 9.23 -0.36
C GLY A 95 -1.37 7.91 -0.45
N ALA A 96 -0.17 7.85 0.14
CA ALA A 96 0.64 6.64 0.19
C ALA A 96 1.49 6.61 1.46
N ALA A 97 1.44 5.52 2.22
CA ALA A 97 2.22 5.41 3.46
C ALA A 97 2.78 4.00 3.66
N ALA A 98 4.08 3.90 3.95
CA ALA A 98 4.81 2.64 3.99
C ALA A 98 5.01 2.09 5.41
N SER A 99 4.58 0.85 5.64
CA SER A 99 4.82 0.12 6.89
C SER A 99 5.92 -0.92 6.72
N GLU A 100 6.93 -0.87 7.59
CA GLU A 100 8.01 -1.87 7.62
C GLU A 100 7.48 -3.24 8.07
N ILE A 101 7.93 -4.29 7.41
CA ILE A 101 7.81 -5.68 7.88
C ILE A 101 9.14 -6.40 7.66
N LEU A 102 9.61 -7.10 8.70
CA LEU A 102 10.73 -8.02 8.62
C LEU A 102 10.21 -9.45 8.59
N VAL A 103 10.72 -10.26 7.67
CA VAL A 103 10.32 -11.67 7.56
C VAL A 103 11.54 -12.57 7.46
N ASP A 104 11.70 -13.41 8.47
CA ASP A 104 12.65 -14.51 8.49
C ASP A 104 11.90 -15.80 8.13
N ARG A 105 11.99 -16.17 6.84
CA ARG A 105 11.35 -17.37 6.30
C ARG A 105 11.96 -18.67 6.85
N PRO A 106 13.31 -18.82 6.97
CA PRO A 106 13.92 -20.00 7.59
C PRO A 106 13.38 -20.32 8.99
N ASN A 107 13.29 -19.32 9.86
CA ASN A 107 12.80 -19.51 11.23
C ASN A 107 11.27 -19.36 11.36
N ARG A 108 10.59 -18.98 10.27
CA ARG A 108 9.14 -18.73 10.19
C ARG A 108 8.69 -17.69 11.22
N ILE A 109 9.47 -16.63 11.40
CA ILE A 109 9.15 -15.52 12.29
C ILE A 109 9.14 -14.21 11.50
N ALA A 110 8.31 -13.27 11.94
CA ALA A 110 8.20 -11.97 11.32
C ALA A 110 7.99 -10.89 12.37
N TYR A 111 8.29 -9.65 12.03
CA TYR A 111 8.05 -8.49 12.88
C TYR A 111 7.39 -7.40 12.05
N LYS A 112 6.37 -6.76 12.61
CA LYS A 112 5.87 -5.46 12.16
C LYS A 112 5.34 -4.68 13.35
N SER A 113 5.46 -3.37 13.30
CA SER A 113 4.88 -2.48 14.30
C SER A 113 3.40 -2.27 13.99
N MET A 114 2.51 -2.91 14.77
CA MET A 114 1.06 -2.73 14.61
C MET A 114 0.60 -1.27 14.80
N PRO A 115 1.11 -0.51 15.80
CA PRO A 115 0.74 0.90 15.95
C PRO A 115 1.12 1.74 14.73
N GLU A 116 2.33 1.54 14.18
CA GLU A 116 2.75 2.26 12.97
C GLU A 116 1.96 1.81 11.74
N HIS A 117 1.67 0.51 11.63
CA HIS A 117 0.92 -0.04 10.51
C HIS A 117 -0.48 0.57 10.39
N VAL A 118 -1.19 0.71 11.51
CA VAL A 118 -2.51 1.37 11.57
C VAL A 118 -2.38 2.87 11.33
N LYS A 119 -1.37 3.53 11.94
CA LYS A 119 -1.11 4.95 11.73
C LYS A 119 -0.85 5.28 10.25
N HIS A 120 -0.01 4.49 9.57
CA HIS A 120 0.28 4.68 8.15
C HIS A 120 -0.97 4.45 7.29
N MET A 121 -1.78 3.43 7.61
CA MET A 121 -3.06 3.21 6.95
C MET A 121 -3.95 4.46 7.04
N GLU A 122 -4.14 5.01 8.23
CA GLU A 122 -4.91 6.24 8.43
C GLU A 122 -4.31 7.46 7.71
N GLN A 123 -2.98 7.58 7.69
CA GLN A 123 -2.29 8.68 7.01
C GLN A 123 -2.51 8.63 5.50
N SER A 124 -2.42 7.46 4.88
CA SER A 124 -2.74 7.25 3.47
C SER A 124 -4.19 7.63 3.17
N MET A 125 -5.14 7.17 4.00
CA MET A 125 -6.55 7.52 3.87
C MET A 125 -6.81 9.04 3.99
N LYS A 126 -5.98 9.76 4.75
CA LYS A 126 -6.04 11.23 4.90
C LYS A 126 -5.29 11.99 3.80
N GLY A 127 -4.79 11.30 2.77
CA GLY A 127 -4.09 11.90 1.63
C GLY A 127 -2.67 12.34 1.95
N LYS A 128 -2.05 11.75 2.98
CA LYS A 128 -0.66 12.01 3.32
C LYS A 128 0.25 11.04 2.56
N TYR A 129 1.42 11.55 2.20
CA TYR A 129 2.54 10.75 1.75
C TYR A 129 3.51 10.56 2.91
N VAL A 130 3.83 9.31 3.24
CA VAL A 130 4.76 8.91 4.30
C VAL A 130 5.64 7.79 3.75
N LEU A 131 6.57 8.19 2.88
CA LEU A 131 7.46 7.28 2.14
C LEU A 131 8.94 7.62 2.34
N GLU A 132 9.25 8.77 2.94
CA GLU A 132 10.61 9.30 3.11
C GLU A 132 11.55 8.31 3.81
N HIS A 133 11.03 7.53 4.78
CA HIS A 133 11.79 6.55 5.56
C HIS A 133 12.04 5.22 4.86
N MET A 134 11.51 5.03 3.65
CA MET A 134 11.86 3.87 2.83
C MET A 134 13.29 3.99 2.31
N ASP A 135 13.96 2.85 2.12
CA ASP A 135 15.24 2.80 1.42
C ASP A 135 15.11 3.16 -0.07
N ASP A 136 16.19 3.65 -0.66
CA ASP A 136 16.20 4.18 -2.03
C ASP A 136 15.75 3.14 -3.07
N VAL A 137 16.16 1.87 -2.90
CA VAL A 137 15.76 0.77 -3.79
C VAL A 137 14.24 0.55 -3.70
N SER A 138 13.68 0.56 -2.50
CA SER A 138 12.24 0.40 -2.32
C SER A 138 11.44 1.59 -2.83
N LYS A 139 11.97 2.81 -2.74
CA LYS A 139 11.35 4.01 -3.34
C LYS A 139 11.32 3.90 -4.86
N GLU A 140 12.44 3.51 -5.47
CA GLU A 140 12.54 3.31 -6.93
C GLU A 140 11.53 2.25 -7.40
N LEU A 141 11.47 1.09 -6.74
CA LEU A 141 10.52 0.02 -7.07
C LEU A 141 9.06 0.48 -6.98
N LEU A 142 8.72 1.26 -5.94
CA LEU A 142 7.37 1.79 -5.78
C LEU A 142 7.06 2.84 -6.86
N LEU A 143 8.01 3.71 -7.18
CA LEU A 143 7.89 4.72 -8.22
C LEU A 143 7.60 4.10 -9.59
N GLU A 144 8.43 3.12 -9.99
CA GLU A 144 8.25 2.39 -11.25
C GLU A 144 6.90 1.68 -11.27
N PHE A 145 6.57 0.97 -10.19
CA PHE A 145 5.28 0.28 -10.08
C PHE A 145 4.08 1.21 -10.26
N LEU A 146 4.04 2.36 -9.58
CA LEU A 146 2.91 3.29 -9.68
C LEU A 146 2.80 3.88 -11.09
N LYS A 147 3.94 4.23 -11.71
CA LYS A 147 4.00 4.76 -13.08
C LYS A 147 3.52 3.73 -14.11
N GLU A 148 3.98 2.49 -14.00
CA GLU A 148 3.62 1.42 -14.95
C GLU A 148 2.20 0.92 -14.77
N TYR A 149 1.76 0.80 -13.51
CA TYR A 149 0.49 0.19 -13.19
C TYR A 149 -0.69 1.06 -13.68
N LYS A 150 -0.68 2.36 -13.37
CA LYS A 150 -1.68 3.34 -13.83
C LYS A 150 -1.01 4.67 -14.19
N PRO A 151 -0.41 4.78 -15.39
CA PRO A 151 0.21 6.01 -15.86
C PRO A 151 -0.74 7.21 -15.80
N GLU A 152 -2.03 6.97 -16.07
CA GLU A 152 -3.06 8.01 -16.02
C GLU A 152 -3.25 8.58 -14.60
N PHE A 153 -3.13 7.76 -13.55
CA PHE A 153 -3.26 8.23 -12.17
C PHE A 153 -2.01 8.98 -11.76
N TRP A 154 -0.85 8.43 -12.12
CA TRP A 154 0.45 9.06 -11.87
C TRP A 154 0.52 10.46 -12.46
N SER A 155 0.09 10.64 -13.72
CA SER A 155 0.10 11.96 -14.38
C SER A 155 -0.76 13.03 -13.69
N ARG A 156 -1.77 12.60 -12.91
CA ARG A 156 -2.70 13.47 -12.17
C ARG A 156 -2.34 13.60 -10.70
N SER A 157 -1.40 12.79 -10.21
CA SER A 157 -1.02 12.79 -8.81
C SER A 157 -0.23 14.06 -8.45
N PRO A 158 -0.40 14.56 -7.21
CA PRO A 158 0.40 15.65 -6.70
C PRO A 158 1.90 15.36 -6.78
N LYS A 159 2.69 16.39 -7.08
CA LYS A 159 4.15 16.29 -7.16
C LYS A 159 4.82 15.90 -5.85
N ASP A 160 4.13 16.09 -4.71
CA ASP A 160 4.60 15.65 -3.39
C ASP A 160 4.85 14.13 -3.33
N LEU A 161 4.02 13.33 -4.02
CA LEU A 161 4.25 11.90 -4.14
C LEU A 161 5.57 11.59 -4.85
N GLU A 162 5.83 12.26 -5.97
CA GLU A 162 7.08 12.11 -6.71
C GLU A 162 8.29 12.55 -5.87
N ASN A 163 8.17 13.67 -5.15
CA ASN A 163 9.25 14.19 -4.31
C ASN A 163 9.62 13.23 -3.16
N GLN A 164 8.68 12.48 -2.59
CA GLN A 164 9.00 11.52 -1.52
C GLN A 164 9.60 10.20 -2.03
N LEU A 165 9.50 9.95 -3.33
CA LEU A 165 10.01 8.76 -4.01
C LEU A 165 11.35 9.00 -4.72
N GLN A 166 11.84 10.25 -4.72
CA GLN A 166 13.15 10.68 -5.23
C GLN A 166 14.15 10.85 -4.09
#